data_AF-A0A7V7ARU5-F1
#
_entry.id   AF-A0A7V7ARU5-F1
#
_cell.length_a   1.000
_cell.length_b   1.000
_cell.length_c   1.000
_cell.angle_alpha   90.00
_cell.angle_beta   90.00
_cell.angle_gamma   90.00
#
_symmetry.space_group_name_H-M   'P 1'
#
loop_
_entity.id
_entity.type
_entity.pdbx_description
1 polymer ?
#
loop_
_entity_poly.entity_id
_entity_poly.type
_entity_poly.pdbx_seq_one_letter_code
_entity_poly.pdbx_strand_id
1 'polypeptide(L)' 'TPVEVLERSRETALRELDYVYLGNLGTGDYVNTFCPGCGSKIVERSRGIKVRGFKGGRCANCGHKLNLIA' A
#
# COMPACT_ATOMS: atom_id res chain seq x y z
N THR A 1 -8.46 19.89 3.79
CA THR A 1 -8.73 19.38 2.43
C THR A 1 -9.83 18.34 2.51
N PRO A 2 -10.85 18.39 1.66
CA PRO A 2 -11.89 17.34 1.61
C PRO A 2 -11.28 15.96 1.31
N VAL A 3 -11.83 14.91 1.90
CA VAL A 3 -11.28 13.55 1.78
C VAL A 3 -11.39 13.04 0.34
N GLU A 4 -12.48 13.37 -0.34
CA GLU A 4 -12.79 12.94 -1.69
C GLU A 4 -11.79 13.50 -2.72
N VAL A 5 -11.17 14.65 -2.41
CA VAL A 5 -10.10 15.23 -3.23
C VAL A 5 -8.82 14.44 -3.06
N LEU A 6 -8.48 14.05 -1.83
CA LEU A 6 -7.30 13.25 -1.52
C LEU A 6 -7.39 11.85 -2.14
N GLU A 7 -8.57 11.24 -2.10
CA GLU A 7 -8.84 9.93 -2.72
C GLU A 7 -8.61 9.97 -4.23
N ARG A 8 -9.17 10.96 -4.93
CA ARG A 8 -8.95 11.14 -6.39
C ARG A 8 -7.48 11.38 -6.73
N SER A 9 -6.77 12.19 -5.94
CA SER A 9 -5.33 12.41 -6.12
C SER A 9 -4.55 11.11 -5.96
N ARG A 10 -4.92 10.28 -4.97
CA ARG A 10 -4.29 8.97 -4.77
C ARG A 10 -4.55 8.03 -5.94
N GLU A 11 -5.77 7.94 -6.43
CA GLU A 11 -6.11 7.10 -7.59
C GLU A 11 -5.31 7.48 -8.83
N THR A 12 -5.10 8.78 -9.05
CA THR A 12 -4.27 9.28 -10.16
C THR A 12 -2.81 8.90 -9.96
N ALA A 13 -2.27 9.15 -8.76
CA ALA A 13 -0.88 8.85 -8.45
C ALA A 13 -0.57 7.34 -8.53
N LEU A 14 -1.51 6.46 -8.17
CA LEU A 14 -1.34 5.00 -8.25
C LEU A 14 -1.15 4.46 -9.67
N ARG A 15 -1.43 5.26 -10.71
CA ARG A 15 -1.17 4.88 -12.11
C ARG A 15 0.32 4.98 -12.46
N GLU A 16 1.05 5.81 -11.73
CA GLU A 16 2.45 6.13 -11.99
C GLU A 16 3.38 5.66 -10.84
N LEU A 17 2.82 5.44 -9.64
CA LEU A 17 3.55 5.08 -8.43
C LEU A 17 2.98 3.80 -7.81
N ASP A 18 3.85 2.84 -7.52
CA ASP A 18 3.47 1.56 -6.90
C ASP A 18 2.86 1.71 -5.50
N TYR A 19 3.26 2.76 -4.76
CA TYR A 19 2.91 2.95 -3.36
C TYR A 19 2.51 4.40 -3.08
N VAL A 20 1.22 4.60 -2.85
CA VAL A 20 0.66 5.92 -2.50
C VAL A 20 -0.19 5.80 -1.24
N TYR A 21 0.12 6.64 -0.26
CA TYR A 21 -0.52 6.66 1.05
C TYR A 21 -1.21 7.99 1.29
N LEU A 22 -2.35 7.97 2.00
CA LEU A 22 -2.95 9.19 2.53
C LEU A 22 -2.63 9.30 4.02
N GLY A 23 -1.70 10.19 4.35
CA GLY A 23 -1.31 10.49 5.73
C GLY A 23 -2.41 11.22 6.49
N ASN A 24 -2.38 11.11 7.82
CA ASN A 24 -3.27 11.82 8.76
C ASN A 24 -4.79 11.58 8.61
N LEU A 25 -5.20 10.67 7.71
CA LEU A 25 -6.58 10.16 7.64
C LEU A 25 -6.84 9.04 8.65
N GLY A 26 -5.79 8.34 9.09
CA GLY A 26 -5.80 7.38 10.22
C GLY A 26 -6.69 6.16 10.07
N THR A 27 -7.48 6.05 8.99
CA THR A 27 -8.52 5.04 8.80
C THR A 27 -8.49 4.49 7.38
N GLY A 28 -9.03 3.27 7.21
CA GLY A 28 -9.13 2.61 5.92
C GLY A 28 -7.81 1.99 5.42
N ASP A 29 -7.80 1.69 4.13
CA ASP A 29 -6.67 1.02 3.46
C ASP A 29 -5.57 1.99 3.01
N TYR A 30 -5.77 3.30 3.16
CA TYR A 30 -4.83 4.32 2.69
C TYR A 30 -3.47 4.33 3.39
N VAL A 31 -3.34 3.60 4.51
CA VAL A 31 -2.10 3.45 5.27
C VAL A 31 -1.41 2.10 5.03
N ASN A 32 -2.09 1.17 4.38
CA ASN A 32 -1.61 -0.18 4.15
C ASN A 32 -0.76 -0.23 2.87
N THR A 33 0.27 -1.08 2.86
CA THR A 33 1.03 -1.37 1.64
C THR A 33 0.40 -2.55 0.92
N PHE A 34 0.17 -2.41 -0.38
CA PHE A 34 -0.35 -3.47 -1.25
C PHE A 34 0.67 -3.87 -2.30
N CYS A 35 0.54 -5.08 -2.83
CA CYS A 35 1.34 -5.57 -3.95
C CYS A 35 0.89 -4.86 -5.24
N PRO A 36 1.78 -4.17 -5.97
CA PRO A 36 1.41 -3.57 -7.25
C PRO A 36 1.06 -4.63 -8.32
N GLY A 37 1.59 -5.85 -8.21
CA GLY A 37 1.32 -6.92 -9.17
C GLY A 37 0.00 -7.68 -8.97
N CYS A 38 -0.57 -7.73 -7.75
CA CYS A 38 -1.79 -8.52 -7.49
C CYS A 38 -2.76 -7.91 -6.48
N GLY A 39 -2.47 -6.73 -5.94
CA GLY A 39 -3.33 -6.05 -4.96
C GLY A 39 -3.34 -6.68 -3.56
N SER A 40 -2.60 -7.77 -3.30
CA SER A 40 -2.57 -8.38 -1.96
C SER A 40 -1.96 -7.45 -0.92
N LYS A 41 -2.51 -7.42 0.30
CA LYS A 41 -1.99 -6.61 1.41
C LYS A 41 -0.64 -7.16 1.90
N ILE A 42 0.40 -6.33 1.86
CA ILE A 42 1.77 -6.68 2.25
C ILE A 42 2.08 -6.28 3.69
N VAL A 43 1.75 -5.03 4.03
CA VAL A 43 1.93 -4.46 5.37
C VAL A 43 0.62 -3.80 5.79
N GLU A 44 0.09 -4.23 6.93
CA GLU A 44 -1.04 -3.57 7.59
C GLU A 44 -0.50 -2.54 8.59
N ARG A 45 -1.01 -1.31 8.54
CA ARG A 45 -0.62 -0.20 9.44
C ARG A 45 -1.79 0.45 10.18
N SER A 46 -3.03 0.10 9.82
CA SER A 46 -4.23 0.73 10.39
C SER A 46 -4.49 0.39 11.86
N ARG A 47 -3.92 -0.71 12.38
CA ARG A 47 -4.08 -1.17 13.77
C ARG A 47 -2.74 -1.62 14.38
N GLY A 48 -1.69 -0.85 14.11
CA GLY A 48 -0.30 -1.23 14.37
C GLY A 48 0.36 -1.86 13.14
N ILE A 49 1.67 -2.15 13.23
CA ILE A 49 2.46 -2.67 12.10
C ILE A 49 2.38 -4.20 12.10
N LYS A 50 1.83 -4.78 11.02
CA LYS A 50 1.91 -6.21 10.74
C LYS A 50 2.48 -6.43 9.35
N VAL A 51 3.65 -7.06 9.29
CA VAL A 51 4.30 -7.47 8.04
C VAL A 51 3.96 -8.94 7.80
N ARG A 52 3.23 -9.25 6.72
CA ARG A 52 2.80 -10.63 6.42
C ARG A 52 2.91 -11.04 4.95
N GLY A 53 3.00 -10.09 4.02
CA GLY A 53 2.81 -10.42 2.60
C GLY A 53 4.07 -10.53 1.74
N PHE A 54 5.28 -10.54 2.30
CA PHE A 54 6.50 -10.68 1.47
C PHE A 54 7.59 -11.57 2.07
N LYS A 55 8.33 -12.26 1.20
CA LYS A 55 9.48 -13.12 1.52
C LYS A 55 10.61 -12.84 0.52
N GLY A 56 11.80 -12.53 1.01
CA GLY A 56 12.97 -12.25 0.15
C GLY A 56 12.75 -11.09 -0.84
N GLY A 57 12.09 -10.02 -0.42
CA GLY A 57 11.77 -8.87 -1.28
C GLY A 57 10.74 -9.16 -2.38
N ARG A 58 9.96 -10.24 -2.27
CA ARG A 58 8.91 -10.60 -3.24
C ARG A 58 7.58 -10.83 -2.55
N CYS A 59 6.50 -10.50 -3.24
CA CYS A 59 5.14 -10.79 -2.80
C CYS A 59 4.98 -12.30 -2.57
N ALA A 60 4.52 -12.69 -1.39
CA ALA A 60 4.29 -14.08 -1.05
C ALA A 60 3.13 -14.71 -1.85
N ASN A 61 2.23 -13.89 -2.42
CA ASN A 61 1.06 -14.36 -3.16
C ASN A 61 1.33 -14.55 -4.67
N CYS A 62 2.01 -13.59 -5.32
CA CYS A 62 2.21 -13.63 -6.79
C CYS A 62 3.69 -13.60 -7.23
N GLY A 63 4.65 -13.52 -6.30
CA GLY A 63 6.08 -13.50 -6.62
C GLY A 63 6.62 -12.18 -7.19
N HIS A 64 5.75 -11.17 -7.37
CA HIS A 64 6.15 -9.84 -7.84
C HIS A 64 7.27 -9.26 -6.97
N LYS A 65 8.30 -8.67 -7.59
CA LYS A 65 9.42 -8.06 -6.87
C LYS A 65 8.93 -6.78 -6.20
N LEU A 66 9.08 -6.70 -4.89
CA LEU A 66 8.69 -5.55 -4.10
C LEU A 66 9.93 -4.71 -3.81
N ASN A 67 9.85 -3.41 -4.08
CA ASN A 67 10.90 -2.45 -3.73
C ASN A 67 10.77 -2.01 -2.27
N LEU A 68 10.73 -2.99 -1.36
CA LEU A 68 10.60 -2.79 0.09
C LEU A 68 11.87 -3.26 0.79
N ILE A 69 12.35 -2.46 1.75
CA ILE A 69 13.48 -2.79 2.63
C ILE A 69 12.89 -3.33 3.94
N ALA A 70 13.48 -4.42 4.44
CA ALA A 70 13.10 -5.06 5.71
C ALA A 70 13.95 -4.53 6.87
#